data_AF-A0A6I5CLS7-F1
#
_entry.id   AF-A0A6I5CLS7-F1
#
_cell.length_a   1.000
_cell.length_b   1.000
_cell.length_c   1.000
_cell.angle_alpha   90.00
_cell.angle_beta   90.00
_cell.angle_gamma   90.00
#
_symmetry.space_group_name_H-M   'P 1'
#
loop_
_entity.id
_entity.type
_entity.pdbx_description
1 polymer ?
#
loop_
_entity_poly.entity_id
_entity_poly.type
_entity_poly.pdbx_seq_one_letter_code
_entity_poly.pdbx_strand_id
1 'polypeptide(L)'
;MPEHVPFLVWFGVVLPAALILACAVGLAGYRFGLRFEIRRRPQPPVLRALPSQPGSGSGPHREYVELTPAERDAFAGLVRRLGDGR
;
A
#
# COMPACT_ATOMS: atom_id res chain seq x y z
N MET A 1 40.87 -26.00 15.07
CA MET A 1 39.90 -26.40 14.03
C MET A 1 38.58 -25.68 14.29
N PRO A 2 38.26 -24.58 13.58
CA PRO A 2 37.03 -23.83 13.77
C PRO A 2 36.11 -23.96 12.54
N GLU A 3 35.58 -25.16 12.29
CA GLU A 3 34.66 -25.40 11.16
C GLU A 3 33.18 -25.15 11.54
N HIS A 4 32.89 -24.87 12.82
CA HIS A 4 31.51 -24.80 13.36
C HIS A 4 30.94 -23.38 13.51
N VAL A 5 31.80 -22.36 13.45
CA VAL A 5 31.41 -20.94 13.45
C VAL A 5 30.55 -20.55 12.24
N PRO A 6 30.81 -21.03 11.00
CA PRO A 6 29.99 -20.68 9.86
C PRO A 6 28.57 -21.25 9.96
N PHE A 7 28.40 -22.41 10.62
CA PHE A 7 27.11 -23.05 10.76
C PHE A 7 26.17 -22.24 11.67
N LEU A 8 26.66 -21.79 12.84
CA LEU A 8 25.82 -21.03 13.77
C LEU A 8 25.41 -19.67 13.20
N VAL A 9 26.29 -19.01 12.44
CA VAL A 9 25.97 -17.74 11.75
C VAL A 9 24.95 -17.96 10.63
N TRP A 10 25.06 -19.06 9.89
CA TRP A 10 24.13 -19.42 8.84
C TRP A 10 22.70 -19.61 9.36
N PHE A 11 22.52 -20.42 10.41
CA PHE A 11 21.19 -20.68 10.97
C PHE A 11 20.69 -19.55 11.87
N GLY A 12 21.58 -18.88 12.59
CA GLY A 12 21.22 -17.83 13.53
C GLY A 12 20.92 -16.47 12.90
N VAL A 13 21.51 -16.17 11.74
CA VAL A 13 21.42 -14.83 11.14
C VAL A 13 21.01 -14.88 9.68
N VAL A 14 21.69 -15.68 8.86
CA VAL A 14 21.47 -15.66 7.41
C VAL A 14 20.09 -16.23 7.05
N LEU A 15 19.73 -17.39 7.61
CA LEU A 15 18.45 -18.05 7.37
C LEU A 15 17.24 -17.19 7.82
N PRO A 16 17.20 -16.62 9.05
CA PRO A 16 16.08 -15.76 9.44
C PRO A 16 16.04 -14.44 8.67
N ALA A 17 17.19 -13.84 8.34
CA ALA A 17 17.21 -12.63 7.51
C ALA A 17 16.65 -12.88 6.11
N ALA A 18 17.02 -14.01 5.49
CA ALA A 18 16.49 -14.43 4.20
C ALA A 18 14.97 -14.70 4.27
N LEU A 19 14.51 -15.36 5.35
CA LEU A 19 13.09 -15.61 5.57
C LEU A 19 12.29 -14.31 5.73
N ILE A 20 12.79 -13.35 6.52
CA ILE A 20 12.15 -12.04 6.70
C ILE A 20 12.09 -11.30 5.37
N LEU A 21 13.18 -11.30 4.58
CA LEU A 21 13.22 -10.65 3.29
C LEU A 21 12.22 -11.29 2.32
N ALA A 22 12.17 -12.62 2.24
CA ALA A 22 11.20 -13.35 1.44
C ALA A 22 9.75 -13.03 1.87
N CYS A 23 9.50 -12.93 3.18
CA CYS A 23 8.19 -12.54 3.71
C CYS A 23 7.83 -11.11 3.33
N ALA A 24 8.75 -10.16 3.47
CA ALA A 24 8.53 -8.76 3.11
C ALA A 24 8.26 -8.58 1.61
N VAL A 25 9.04 -9.25 0.75
CA VAL A 25 8.84 -9.25 -0.70
C VAL A 25 7.53 -9.94 -1.07
N GLY A 26 7.21 -11.08 -0.43
CA GLY A 26 5.95 -11.79 -0.63
C GLY A 26 4.74 -10.96 -0.24
N LEU A 27 4.77 -10.27 0.90
CA LEU A 27 3.73 -9.36 1.36
C LEU A 27 3.59 -8.14 0.45
N ALA A 28 4.71 -7.53 0.05
CA ALA A 28 4.70 -6.41 -0.90
C ALA A 28 4.11 -6.84 -2.25
N GLY A 29 4.57 -7.99 -2.78
CA GLY A 29 4.07 -8.59 -4.02
C GLY A 29 2.61 -8.99 -3.94
N TYR A 30 2.15 -9.57 -2.83
CA TYR A 30 0.75 -9.92 -2.59
C TYR A 30 -0.13 -8.67 -2.55
N ARG A 31 0.28 -7.62 -1.82
CA ARG A 31 -0.45 -6.35 -1.78
C ARG A 31 -0.49 -5.68 -3.15
N PHE A 32 0.61 -5.73 -3.89
CA PHE A 32 0.69 -5.16 -5.23
C PHE A 32 -0.14 -5.97 -6.23
N GLY A 33 -0.10 -7.30 -6.14
CA GLY A 33 -0.93 -8.24 -6.90
C GLY A 33 -2.41 -8.02 -6.66
N LEU A 34 -2.86 -7.91 -5.40
CA LEU A 34 -4.23 -7.51 -5.05
C LEU A 34 -4.62 -6.16 -5.64
N ARG A 35 -3.74 -5.15 -5.59
CA ARG A 35 -4.01 -3.84 -6.22
C ARG A 35 -4.13 -3.95 -7.74
N PHE A 36 -3.33 -4.80 -8.38
CA PHE A 36 -3.43 -5.10 -9.80
C PHE A 36 -4.69 -5.90 -10.16
N GLU A 37 -5.05 -6.89 -9.34
CA GLU A 37 -6.26 -7.71 -9.46
C GLU A 37 -7.51 -6.83 -9.36
N ILE A 38 -7.53 -5.88 -8.41
CA ILE A 38 -8.62 -4.92 -8.24
C ILE A 38 -8.71 -3.98 -9.47
N ARG A 39 -7.58 -3.57 -10.05
CA ARG A 39 -7.55 -2.79 -11.30
C ARG A 39 -7.95 -3.59 -12.54
N ARG A 40 -7.71 -4.90 -12.54
CA ARG A 40 -7.99 -5.81 -13.66
C ARG A 40 -9.33 -6.53 -13.55
N ARG A 41 -10.03 -6.43 -12.42
CA ARG A 41 -11.36 -7.04 -12.30
C ARG A 41 -12.27 -6.48 -13.41
N PRO A 42 -12.77 -7.35 -14.31
CA PRO A 42 -13.91 -6.98 -15.13
C PRO A 42 -15.02 -6.51 -14.20
N GLN A 43 -15.67 -5.44 -14.62
CA GLN A 43 -16.77 -4.77 -13.93
C GLN A 43 -17.65 -5.80 -13.17
N PRO A 44 -17.87 -5.63 -11.85
CA PRO A 44 -18.73 -6.55 -11.10
C PRO A 44 -20.09 -6.65 -11.80
N PRO A 45 -20.76 -7.82 -11.75
CA PRO A 45 -22.06 -8.01 -12.38
C PRO A 45 -22.96 -6.84 -11.98
N VAL A 46 -23.47 -6.14 -12.99
CA VAL A 46 -24.20 -4.89 -12.86
C VAL A 46 -25.23 -5.04 -11.75
N LEU A 47 -24.97 -4.38 -10.63
CA LEU A 47 -25.93 -4.28 -9.54
C LEU A 47 -27.11 -3.50 -10.11
N ARG A 48 -28.14 -4.21 -10.60
CA ARG A 48 -29.33 -3.61 -11.27
C ARG A 48 -30.04 -2.55 -10.42
N ALA A 49 -29.76 -2.51 -9.12
CA ALA A 49 -30.30 -1.54 -8.18
C ALA A 49 -29.53 -0.20 -8.16
N LEU A 50 -28.36 -0.10 -8.81
CA LEU A 50 -27.59 1.14 -8.87
C LEU A 50 -27.77 1.80 -10.25
N PRO A 51 -28.03 3.12 -10.29
CA PRO A 51 -28.09 3.85 -11.56
C PRO A 51 -26.73 3.73 -12.28
N SER A 52 -26.79 3.60 -13.61
CA SER A 52 -25.59 3.58 -14.45
C SER A 52 -24.81 4.87 -14.25
N GLN A 53 -23.60 4.77 -13.69
CA GLN A 53 -22.70 5.91 -13.55
C GLN A 53 -22.08 6.23 -14.93
N PRO A 54 -22.43 7.36 -15.58
CA PRO A 54 -21.77 7.78 -16.81
C PRO A 54 -20.31 8.13 -16.45
N GLY A 55 -19.36 7.28 -16.85
CA GLY A 55 -17.93 7.51 -16.57
C GLY A 55 -17.21 6.40 -15.79
N SER A 56 -17.77 5.19 -15.71
CA SER A 56 -17.13 4.03 -15.04
C SER A 56 -15.72 3.63 -15.56
N GLY A 57 -15.16 4.33 -16.55
CA GLY A 57 -13.79 4.12 -17.05
C GLY A 57 -12.76 5.15 -16.59
N SER A 58 -13.16 6.32 -16.09
CA SER A 58 -12.25 7.35 -15.59
C SER A 58 -12.91 8.04 -14.42
N GLY A 59 -12.35 7.89 -13.22
CA GLY A 59 -12.75 8.71 -12.09
C GLY A 59 -12.68 10.21 -12.43
N PRO A 60 -13.30 11.07 -11.59
CA PRO A 60 -13.17 12.52 -11.75
C PRO A 60 -11.70 12.89 -11.91
N HIS A 61 -11.43 13.88 -12.76
CA HIS A 61 -10.06 14.32 -13.01
C HIS A 61 -9.42 14.70 -11.69
N ARG A 62 -8.15 14.34 -11.51
CA ARG A 62 -7.47 14.62 -10.25
C ARG A 62 -7.14 16.11 -10.21
N GLU A 63 -7.90 16.83 -9.41
CA GLU A 63 -7.69 18.26 -9.19
C GLU A 63 -6.57 18.46 -8.16
N TYR A 64 -5.71 19.43 -8.45
CA TYR A 64 -4.64 19.85 -7.55
C TYR A 64 -4.70 21.36 -7.41
N VAL A 65 -4.42 21.83 -6.20
CA VAL A 65 -4.34 23.25 -5.87
C VAL A 65 -3.00 23.49 -5.19
N GLU A 66 -2.33 24.56 -5.58
CA GLU A 66 -1.11 24.99 -4.90
C GLU A 66 -1.47 25.62 -3.56
N LEU A 67 -0.81 25.17 -2.50
CA LEU A 67 -0.98 25.71 -1.16
C LEU A 67 0.16 26.66 -0.84
N THR A 68 -0.20 27.86 -0.40
CA THR A 68 0.74 28.80 0.24
C THR A 68 1.32 28.19 1.52
N PRO A 69 2.46 28.72 2.03
CA PRO A 69 3.04 28.22 3.28
C PRO A 69 2.05 28.21 4.45
N ALA A 70 1.26 29.27 4.59
CA ALA A 70 0.24 29.38 5.64
C ALA A 70 -0.88 28.35 5.50
N GLU A 71 -1.37 28.10 4.28
CA GLU A 71 -2.40 27.09 4.02
C GLU A 71 -1.89 25.68 4.27
N ARG A 72 -0.62 25.41 3.95
CA ARG A 72 0.01 24.12 4.20
C ARG A 72 0.10 23.80 5.69
N ASP A 73 0.45 24.79 6.51
CA ASP A 73 0.49 24.65 7.96
C ASP A 73 -0.91 24.43 8.54
N ALA A 74 -1.91 25.19 8.06
CA ALA A 74 -3.30 25.00 8.45
C ALA A 74 -3.82 23.60 8.09
N PHE A 75 -3.50 23.11 6.89
CA PHE A 75 -3.85 21.77 6.43
C PHE A 75 -3.17 20.69 7.28
N ALA A 76 -1.88 20.84 7.60
CA ALA A 76 -1.16 19.91 8.48
C ALA A 76 -1.82 19.81 9.87
N GLY A 77 -2.32 20.92 10.41
CA GLY A 77 -3.09 20.94 11.65
C GLY A 77 -4.43 20.19 11.56
N LEU A 78 -5.10 20.22 10.41
CA LEU A 78 -6.34 19.44 10.18
C LEU A 78 -6.05 17.95 10.09
N VAL A 79 -5.02 17.56 9.33
CA VAL A 79 -4.62 16.16 9.17
C VAL A 79 -4.31 15.52 10.52
N ARG A 80 -3.60 16.23 11.40
CA ARG A 80 -3.30 15.74 12.75
C ARG A 80 -4.57 15.53 13.58
N ARG A 81 -5.47 16.52 13.63
CA ARG A 81 -6.72 16.41 14.40
C ARG A 81 -7.59 15.23 13.95
N LEU A 82 -7.78 15.09 12.63
CA LEU A 82 -8.58 14.03 12.05
C LEU A 82 -7.91 12.64 12.16
N GLY A 83 -6.58 12.58 12.09
CA GLY A 83 -5.81 11.34 12.26
C GLY A 83 -5.80 10.84 13.69
N ASP A 84 -5.80 11.75 14.67
CA ASP A 84 -5.80 11.43 16.10
C ASP A 84 -7.22 11.12 16.65
N GLY A 85 -8.24 11.10 15.78
CA GLY A 85 -9.59 10.65 16.10
C GLY A 85 -10.42 11.59 16.98
N ARG A 86 -10.13 12.91 16.95
CA ARG A 86 -10.95 13.94 17.60
C ARG A 86 -11.76 14.76 16.58
#